data_AF-A0A832MBT0-F1
#
_entry.id   AF-A0A832MBT0-F1
#
_cell.length_a   1.000
_cell.length_b   1.000
_cell.length_c   1.000
_cell.angle_alpha   90.00
_cell.angle_beta   90.00
_cell.angle_gamma   90.00
#
_symmetry.space_group_name_H-M   'P 1'
#
loop_
_entity.id
_entity.type
_entity.pdbx_description
1 polymer ?
#
loop_
_entity_poly.entity_id
_entity_poly.type
_entity_poly.pdbx_seq_one_letter_code
_entity_poly.pdbx_strand_id
1 'polypeptide(L)'
;MTPKELAVEKAIKTLLAQPGGKILPCGTESIEPHESEFASSVQRLLPLNAEDLGRCRPFSYDDADKLYVAAIRLAVFGARLHHPDLVNTAFAVLTFDQGQMDFRDFLRAVSILYDALQLEGGNIERVVAEVRPFATPGRLDALIEDFLNRSEAYRSLDVMGLQRVGSGGTLDYVCVICG
;
A
#
# COMPACT_ATOMS: atom_id res chain seq x y z
N MET A 1 7.96 -13.96 -21.73
CA MET A 1 8.36 -13.04 -20.66
C MET A 1 9.42 -12.10 -21.20
N THR A 2 9.14 -10.80 -21.27
CA THR A 2 10.07 -9.77 -21.71
C THR A 2 11.08 -9.41 -20.61
N PRO A 3 12.23 -8.80 -20.93
CA PRO A 3 13.20 -8.36 -19.92
C PRO A 3 12.62 -7.40 -18.88
N LYS A 4 11.63 -6.57 -19.26
CA LYS A 4 10.91 -5.66 -18.36
C LYS A 4 9.97 -6.43 -17.43
N GLU A 5 9.25 -7.43 -17.94
CA GLU A 5 8.39 -8.31 -17.13
C GLU A 5 9.18 -9.09 -16.08
N LEU A 6 10.33 -9.65 -16.48
CA LEU A 6 11.23 -10.34 -15.55
C LEU A 6 11.79 -9.38 -14.49
N ALA A 7 12.03 -8.11 -14.85
CA ALA A 7 12.49 -7.09 -13.90
C ALA A 7 11.40 -6.71 -12.90
N VAL A 8 10.15 -6.52 -13.34
CA VAL A 8 9.00 -6.24 -12.47
C VAL A 8 8.70 -7.42 -11.56
N GLU A 9 8.61 -8.64 -12.11
CA GLU A 9 8.38 -9.84 -11.32
C GLU A 9 9.51 -10.07 -10.32
N LYS A 10 10.77 -9.90 -10.74
CA LYS A 10 11.93 -10.03 -9.85
C LYS A 10 11.95 -8.96 -8.76
N ALA A 11 11.52 -7.74 -9.07
CA ALA A 11 11.54 -6.64 -8.14
C ALA A 11 10.36 -6.68 -7.16
N ILE A 12 9.16 -7.06 -7.63
CA ILE A 12 8.06 -7.50 -6.77
C ILE A 12 8.56 -8.64 -5.89
N LYS A 13 9.07 -9.74 -6.45
CA LYS A 13 9.65 -10.85 -5.66
C LYS A 13 10.76 -10.42 -4.70
N THR A 14 11.54 -9.38 -5.01
CA THR A 14 12.57 -8.83 -4.11
C THR A 14 11.95 -8.03 -2.97
N LEU A 15 10.96 -7.17 -3.26
CA LEU A 15 10.13 -6.47 -2.26
C LEU A 15 9.41 -7.46 -1.35
N LEU A 16 8.89 -8.54 -1.94
CA LEU A 16 8.17 -9.65 -1.32
C LEU A 16 9.11 -10.62 -0.56
N ALA A 17 10.41 -10.68 -0.89
CA ALA A 17 11.40 -11.57 -0.25
C ALA A 17 12.10 -10.93 0.94
N GLN A 18 11.97 -9.62 1.13
CA GLN A 18 12.43 -8.99 2.36
C GLN A 18 11.54 -9.47 3.52
N PRO A 19 12.12 -9.91 4.65
CA PRO A 19 11.34 -10.35 5.79
C PRO A 19 10.34 -9.26 6.16
N GLY A 20 9.06 -9.62 6.08
CA GLY A 20 7.95 -8.71 6.27
C GLY A 20 8.09 -8.02 7.63
N GLY A 21 8.11 -6.69 7.59
CA GLY A 21 7.70 -5.94 8.77
C GLY A 21 6.25 -6.31 8.99
N LYS A 22 5.99 -7.18 9.96
CA LYS A 22 4.66 -7.32 10.54
C LYS A 22 4.14 -5.90 10.76
N ILE A 23 2.84 -5.68 10.57
CA ILE A 23 2.16 -4.59 11.26
C ILE A 23 2.67 -4.68 12.70
N LEU A 24 3.42 -3.67 13.13
CA LEU A 24 4.19 -3.76 14.34
C LEU A 24 3.18 -4.00 15.49
N PRO A 25 3.30 -5.09 16.27
CA PRO A 25 2.51 -5.22 17.49
C PRO A 25 2.79 -4.01 18.38
N CYS A 26 1.82 -3.62 19.24
CA CYS A 26 1.96 -2.48 20.15
C CYS A 26 3.37 -2.44 20.77
N GLY A 27 4.14 -1.37 20.52
CA GLY A 27 5.38 -1.07 21.24
C GLY A 27 6.69 -1.60 20.67
N THR A 28 6.79 -1.98 19.39
CA THR A 28 8.11 -2.30 18.78
C THR A 28 8.75 -1.10 18.07
N GLU A 29 10.06 -0.95 18.26
CA GLU A 29 10.89 0.16 17.80
C GLU A 29 10.98 0.30 16.27
N SER A 30 11.24 1.56 15.86
CA SER A 30 11.36 2.08 14.50
C SER A 30 12.16 1.19 13.53
N ILE A 31 11.64 1.01 12.33
CA ILE A 31 12.26 0.24 11.24
C ILE A 31 13.24 1.13 10.46
N GLU A 32 14.46 1.32 10.97
CA GLU A 32 15.45 2.21 10.34
C GLU A 32 16.51 1.60 9.38
N PRO A 33 16.70 0.27 9.15
CA PRO A 33 17.69 -0.17 8.15
C PRO A 33 17.13 -0.50 6.74
N HIS A 34 15.81 -0.61 6.55
CA HIS A 34 15.24 -1.17 5.31
C HIS A 34 14.90 -0.13 4.22
N GLU A 35 14.93 1.17 4.54
CA GLU A 35 14.44 2.21 3.64
C GLU A 35 15.35 2.53 2.47
N SER A 36 16.69 2.55 2.64
CA SER A 36 17.60 2.91 1.54
C SER A 36 17.63 1.85 0.43
N GLU A 37 17.53 0.57 0.80
CA GLU A 37 17.42 -0.56 -0.13
C GLU A 37 16.03 -0.61 -0.79
N PHE A 38 14.97 -0.33 -0.02
CA PHE A 38 13.60 -0.20 -0.54
C PHE A 38 13.49 0.98 -1.51
N ALA A 39 14.00 2.15 -1.15
CA ALA A 39 14.06 3.35 -1.97
C ALA A 39 14.78 3.11 -3.29
N SER A 40 15.96 2.48 -3.24
CA SER A 40 16.75 2.14 -4.42
C SER A 40 16.05 1.14 -5.33
N SER A 41 15.25 0.23 -4.75
CA SER A 41 14.46 -0.75 -5.51
C SER A 41 13.23 -0.11 -6.14
N VAL A 42 12.53 0.76 -5.40
CA VAL A 42 11.33 1.49 -5.83
C VAL A 42 11.65 2.52 -6.93
N GLN A 43 12.74 3.26 -6.82
CA GLN A 43 13.16 4.23 -7.86
C GLN A 43 13.48 3.58 -9.20
N ARG A 44 13.89 2.31 -9.21
CA ARG A 44 14.12 1.53 -10.45
C ARG A 44 12.85 0.91 -11.02
N LEU A 45 11.77 0.91 -10.25
CA LEU A 45 10.49 0.28 -10.58
C LEU A 45 9.48 1.24 -11.15
N LEU A 46 9.60 2.53 -10.86
CA LEU A 46 8.64 3.52 -11.33
C LEU A 46 8.91 4.00 -12.77
N PRO A 47 7.84 4.28 -13.54
CA PRO A 47 6.45 4.02 -13.19
C PRO A 47 6.08 2.55 -13.41
N LEU A 48 5.57 1.88 -12.36
CA LEU A 48 4.85 0.62 -12.46
C LEU A 48 3.47 0.95 -13.03
N ASN A 49 3.20 0.58 -14.27
CA ASN A 49 1.91 0.87 -14.89
C ASN A 49 0.93 -0.29 -14.70
N ALA A 50 -0.35 -0.01 -14.98
CA ALA A 50 -1.45 -0.97 -14.93
C ALA A 50 -1.17 -2.31 -15.65
N GLU A 51 -0.46 -2.22 -16.79
CA GLU A 51 -0.14 -3.36 -17.64
C GLU A 51 0.93 -4.27 -17.00
N ASP A 52 1.90 -3.68 -16.32
CA ASP A 52 2.95 -4.41 -15.60
C ASP A 52 2.37 -5.21 -14.42
N LEU A 53 1.36 -4.67 -13.72
CA LEU A 53 0.67 -5.36 -12.62
C LEU A 53 -0.26 -6.47 -13.12
N GLY A 54 -1.03 -6.22 -14.19
CA GLY A 54 -1.99 -7.17 -14.78
C GLY A 54 -1.38 -8.52 -15.20
N ARG A 55 -0.09 -8.53 -15.52
CA ARG A 55 0.64 -9.70 -16.01
C ARG A 55 1.13 -10.66 -14.91
N CYS A 56 1.01 -10.29 -13.63
CA CYS A 56 1.52 -11.07 -12.50
C CYS A 56 0.51 -12.10 -11.91
N ARG A 57 -0.59 -12.43 -12.60
CA ARG A 57 -1.63 -13.37 -12.08
C ARG A 57 -1.26 -14.85 -12.31
N PRO A 58 -1.59 -15.78 -11.39
CA PRO A 58 -2.23 -15.61 -10.07
C PRO A 58 -1.25 -15.57 -8.88
N PHE A 59 -1.66 -14.92 -7.78
CA PHE A 59 -0.88 -14.82 -6.54
C PHE A 59 -1.38 -15.81 -5.47
N SER A 60 -0.46 -16.42 -4.72
CA SER A 60 -0.80 -17.21 -3.52
C SER A 60 -1.22 -16.31 -2.34
N TYR A 61 -1.76 -16.90 -1.27
CA TYR A 61 -2.02 -16.16 -0.02
C TYR A 61 -0.76 -15.45 0.52
N ASP A 62 0.39 -16.13 0.46
CA ASP A 62 1.67 -15.56 0.90
C ASP A 62 2.09 -14.36 0.04
N ASP A 63 1.80 -14.39 -1.26
CA ASP A 63 2.10 -13.26 -2.16
C ASP A 63 1.16 -12.08 -1.91
N ALA A 64 -0.11 -12.34 -1.57
CA ALA A 64 -1.07 -11.28 -1.24
C ALA A 64 -0.69 -10.52 0.04
N ASP A 65 -0.25 -11.21 1.09
CA ASP A 65 0.25 -10.60 2.33
C ASP A 65 1.48 -9.71 2.07
N LYS A 66 2.39 -10.19 1.22
CA LYS A 66 3.58 -9.43 0.86
C LYS A 66 3.25 -8.21 -0.01
N LEU A 67 2.25 -8.31 -0.91
CA LEU A 67 1.77 -7.17 -1.70
C LEU A 67 1.14 -6.11 -0.81
N TYR A 68 0.41 -6.53 0.23
CA TYR A 68 -0.15 -5.66 1.25
C TYR A 68 0.94 -4.86 1.98
N VAL A 69 1.96 -5.54 2.51
CA VAL A 69 3.08 -4.89 3.20
C VAL A 69 3.81 -3.93 2.26
N ALA A 70 4.02 -4.33 1.00
CA ALA A 70 4.66 -3.50 0.00
C ALA A 70 3.86 -2.22 -0.29
N ALA A 71 2.53 -2.31 -0.44
CA ALA A 71 1.67 -1.15 -0.68
C ALA A 71 1.75 -0.14 0.47
N ILE A 72 1.65 -0.60 1.72
CA ILE A 72 1.77 0.29 2.89
C ILE A 72 3.12 1.00 2.89
N ARG A 73 4.22 0.25 2.76
CA ARG A 73 5.57 0.83 2.75
C ARG A 73 5.73 1.86 1.64
N LEU A 74 5.18 1.58 0.46
CA LEU A 74 5.27 2.46 -0.69
C LEU A 74 4.53 3.79 -0.44
N ALA A 75 3.35 3.73 0.17
CA ALA A 75 2.58 4.92 0.50
C ALA A 75 3.25 5.77 1.59
N VAL A 76 3.71 5.12 2.67
CA VAL A 76 4.42 5.80 3.77
C VAL A 76 5.69 6.45 3.24
N PHE A 77 6.48 5.72 2.46
CA PHE A 77 7.70 6.24 1.85
C PHE A 77 7.41 7.38 0.86
N GLY A 78 6.33 7.26 0.07
CA GLY A 78 5.83 8.33 -0.79
C GLY A 78 5.55 9.61 -0.03
N ALA A 79 4.85 9.53 1.09
CA ALA A 79 4.58 10.68 1.96
C ALA A 79 5.83 11.21 2.67
N ARG A 80 6.76 10.34 3.10
CA ARG A 80 8.06 10.75 3.66
C ARG A 80 8.87 11.60 2.68
N LEU A 81 8.79 11.28 1.38
CA LEU A 81 9.54 11.93 0.31
C LEU A 81 8.79 13.03 -0.46
N HIS A 82 7.54 13.29 -0.12
CA HIS A 82 6.65 14.16 -0.88
C HIS A 82 6.48 13.77 -2.36
N HIS A 83 6.27 12.47 -2.61
CA HIS A 83 6.18 11.90 -3.95
C HIS A 83 4.81 11.23 -4.17
N PRO A 84 3.77 11.97 -4.57
CA PRO A 84 2.39 11.47 -4.64
C PRO A 84 2.21 10.27 -5.58
N ASP A 85 3.00 10.15 -6.66
CA ASP A 85 2.92 8.99 -7.57
C ASP A 85 3.24 7.65 -6.87
N LEU A 86 4.04 7.67 -5.80
CA LEU A 86 4.32 6.48 -5.00
C LEU A 86 3.07 6.05 -4.21
N VAL A 87 2.33 7.02 -3.68
CA VAL A 87 1.07 6.78 -2.98
C VAL A 87 0.01 6.25 -3.97
N ASN A 88 -0.08 6.82 -5.17
CA ASN A 88 -0.98 6.31 -6.22
C ASN A 88 -0.64 4.86 -6.61
N THR A 89 0.66 4.57 -6.76
CA THR A 89 1.14 3.21 -7.06
C THR A 89 0.78 2.25 -5.91
N ALA A 90 0.81 2.71 -4.66
CA ALA A 90 0.41 1.88 -3.53
C ALA A 90 -1.07 1.47 -3.62
N PHE A 91 -1.96 2.39 -3.98
CA PHE A 91 -3.37 2.07 -4.24
C PHE A 91 -3.53 1.05 -5.36
N ALA A 92 -2.74 1.20 -6.43
CA ALA A 92 -2.74 0.27 -7.55
C ALA A 92 -2.35 -1.16 -7.12
N VAL A 93 -1.31 -1.28 -6.30
CA VAL A 93 -0.85 -2.57 -5.76
C VAL A 93 -1.89 -3.17 -4.81
N LEU A 94 -2.45 -2.38 -3.90
CA LEU A 94 -3.40 -2.86 -2.89
C LEU A 94 -4.71 -3.36 -3.50
N THR A 95 -5.19 -2.68 -4.55
CA THR A 95 -6.46 -3.02 -5.23
C THR A 95 -6.34 -4.19 -6.22
N PHE A 96 -5.12 -4.68 -6.46
CA PHE A 96 -4.85 -5.80 -7.37
C PHE A 96 -5.13 -7.18 -6.75
N ASP A 97 -5.27 -7.28 -5.42
CA ASP A 97 -5.53 -8.55 -4.73
C ASP A 97 -6.85 -9.23 -5.17
N GLN A 98 -6.88 -10.56 -5.22
CA GLN A 98 -8.05 -11.37 -5.61
C GLN A 98 -8.95 -11.76 -4.44
N GLY A 99 -8.95 -10.99 -3.35
CA GLY A 99 -9.75 -11.28 -2.17
C GLY A 99 -9.10 -12.27 -1.21
N GLN A 100 -7.78 -12.48 -1.32
CA GLN A 100 -7.04 -13.37 -0.41
C GLN A 100 -6.78 -12.69 0.95
N MET A 101 -6.70 -11.36 0.96
CA MET A 101 -6.54 -10.59 2.20
C MET A 101 -7.87 -10.45 2.96
N ASP A 102 -7.82 -10.53 4.30
CA ASP A 102 -8.99 -10.24 5.14
C ASP A 102 -9.50 -8.83 4.86
N PHE A 103 -10.81 -8.68 4.80
CA PHE A 103 -11.45 -7.40 4.48
C PHE A 103 -11.08 -6.29 5.47
N ARG A 104 -10.92 -6.60 6.76
CA ARG A 104 -10.53 -5.60 7.77
C ARG A 104 -9.09 -5.13 7.58
N ASP A 105 -8.20 -6.04 7.22
CA ASP A 105 -6.80 -5.69 6.95
C ASP A 105 -6.68 -4.84 5.68
N PHE A 106 -7.49 -5.14 4.66
CA PHE A 106 -7.62 -4.26 3.49
C PHE A 106 -8.05 -2.85 3.88
N LEU A 107 -9.12 -2.70 4.67
CA LEU A 107 -9.61 -1.38 5.10
C LEU A 107 -8.57 -0.61 5.91
N ARG A 108 -7.81 -1.29 6.76
CA ARG A 108 -6.68 -0.70 7.50
C ARG A 108 -5.60 -0.19 6.55
N ALA A 109 -5.16 -0.98 5.58
CA ALA A 109 -4.19 -0.50 4.58
C ALA A 109 -4.74 0.70 3.79
N VAL A 110 -5.99 0.62 3.33
CA VAL A 110 -6.62 1.74 2.62
C VAL A 110 -6.60 3.01 3.47
N SER A 111 -6.86 2.92 4.77
CA SER A 111 -6.82 4.09 5.66
C SER A 111 -5.42 4.71 5.78
N ILE A 112 -4.36 3.89 5.81
CA ILE A 112 -2.97 4.37 5.82
C ILE A 112 -2.64 5.06 4.50
N LEU A 113 -2.96 4.41 3.37
CA LEU A 113 -2.75 4.96 2.03
C LEU A 113 -3.53 6.27 1.83
N TYR A 114 -4.75 6.34 2.36
CA TYR A 114 -5.59 7.52 2.29
C TYR A 114 -5.01 8.68 3.11
N ASP A 115 -4.59 8.45 4.36
CA ASP A 115 -3.93 9.49 5.18
C ASP A 115 -2.63 9.97 4.50
N ALA A 116 -1.81 9.06 3.99
CA ALA A 116 -0.61 9.39 3.23
C ALA A 116 -0.93 10.25 1.99
N LEU A 117 -2.00 9.94 1.27
CA LEU A 117 -2.45 10.74 0.12
C LEU A 117 -2.91 12.14 0.55
N GLN A 118 -3.62 12.26 1.68
CA GLN A 118 -4.07 13.54 2.21
C GLN A 118 -2.90 14.42 2.65
N LEU A 119 -1.85 13.85 3.25
CA LEU A 119 -0.62 14.57 3.61
C LEU A 119 0.06 15.21 2.39
N GLU A 120 -0.07 14.56 1.23
CA GLU A 120 0.45 15.04 -0.05
C GLU A 120 -0.52 15.95 -0.83
N GLY A 121 -1.68 16.28 -0.26
CA GLY A 121 -2.72 17.05 -0.95
C GLY A 121 -3.27 16.34 -2.19
N GLY A 122 -3.20 15.01 -2.22
CA GLY A 122 -3.60 14.19 -3.36
C GLY A 122 -5.12 14.09 -3.51
N ASN A 123 -5.56 13.80 -4.75
CA ASN A 123 -6.97 13.65 -5.09
C ASN A 123 -7.36 12.17 -5.21
N ILE A 124 -8.16 11.69 -4.27
CA ILE A 124 -8.62 10.30 -4.22
C ILE A 124 -9.49 9.89 -5.42
N GLU A 125 -10.29 10.81 -5.98
CA GLU A 125 -11.12 10.52 -7.16
C GLU A 125 -10.24 10.23 -8.38
N ARG A 126 -9.15 10.99 -8.53
CA ARG A 126 -8.16 10.75 -9.56
C ARG A 126 -7.49 9.39 -9.37
N VAL A 127 -7.10 9.05 -8.15
CA VAL A 127 -6.53 7.72 -7.83
C VAL A 127 -7.50 6.61 -8.20
N VAL A 128 -8.79 6.73 -7.81
CA VAL A 128 -9.83 5.74 -8.15
C VAL A 128 -9.96 5.59 -9.66
N ALA A 129 -9.96 6.69 -10.42
CA ALA A 129 -10.02 6.65 -11.88
C ALA A 129 -8.80 5.95 -12.49
N GLU A 130 -7.61 6.19 -11.93
CA GLU A 130 -6.36 5.56 -12.37
C GLU A 130 -6.34 4.05 -12.07
N VAL A 131 -6.81 3.60 -10.90
CA VAL A 131 -6.75 2.18 -10.50
C VAL A 131 -7.89 1.31 -11.02
N ARG A 132 -9.05 1.91 -11.30
CA ARG A 132 -10.26 1.21 -11.77
C ARG A 132 -10.04 0.19 -12.91
N PRO A 133 -9.20 0.45 -13.93
CA PRO A 133 -9.05 -0.48 -15.06
C PRO A 133 -8.42 -1.84 -14.70
N PHE A 134 -7.77 -1.96 -13.55
CA PHE A 134 -7.00 -3.16 -13.19
C PHE A 134 -7.22 -3.65 -11.76
N ALA A 135 -7.90 -2.86 -10.92
CA ALA A 135 -8.40 -3.33 -9.64
C ALA A 135 -9.29 -4.57 -9.81
N THR A 136 -9.16 -5.53 -8.90
CA THR A 136 -10.14 -6.63 -8.84
C THR A 136 -11.50 -6.05 -8.46
N PRO A 137 -12.62 -6.43 -9.10
CA PRO A 137 -13.93 -5.84 -8.83
C PRO A 137 -14.27 -5.74 -7.34
N GLY A 138 -14.09 -6.84 -6.59
CA GLY A 138 -14.35 -6.84 -5.14
C GLY A 138 -13.45 -5.89 -4.32
N ARG A 139 -12.22 -5.61 -4.76
CA ARG A 139 -11.33 -4.64 -4.10
C ARG A 139 -11.66 -3.21 -4.48
N LEU A 140 -12.08 -2.99 -5.72
CA LEU A 140 -12.58 -1.68 -6.14
C LEU A 140 -13.87 -1.33 -5.41
N ASP A 141 -14.80 -2.27 -5.28
CA ASP A 141 -16.04 -2.10 -4.54
C ASP A 141 -15.75 -1.86 -3.06
N ALA A 142 -14.84 -2.63 -2.45
CA ALA A 142 -14.44 -2.40 -1.06
C ALA A 142 -13.77 -1.01 -0.85
N LEU A 143 -13.00 -0.52 -1.82
CA LEU A 143 -12.44 0.83 -1.75
C LEU A 143 -13.55 1.88 -1.84
N ILE A 144 -14.46 1.76 -2.80
CA ILE A 144 -15.47 2.78 -3.07
C ILE A 144 -16.61 2.70 -2.05
N GLU A 145 -17.31 1.58 -2.00
CA GLU A 145 -18.54 1.41 -1.22
C GLU A 145 -18.24 1.26 0.28
N ASP A 146 -17.21 0.48 0.63
CA ASP A 146 -16.93 0.17 2.03
C ASP A 146 -15.97 1.12 2.72
N PHE A 147 -15.22 1.93 1.97
CA PHE A 147 -14.33 2.93 2.55
C PHE A 147 -14.75 4.35 2.15
N LEU A 148 -14.72 4.71 0.87
CA LEU A 148 -14.93 6.08 0.43
C LEU A 148 -16.36 6.59 0.61
N ASN A 149 -17.39 5.74 0.49
CA ASN A 149 -18.77 6.15 0.70
C ASN A 149 -19.13 6.28 2.19
N ARG A 150 -18.23 5.90 3.11
CA ARG A 150 -18.42 6.12 4.54
C ARG A 150 -18.08 7.55 4.94
N SER A 151 -18.67 8.01 6.03
CA SER A 151 -18.34 9.34 6.60
C SER A 151 -16.87 9.40 7.03
N GLU A 152 -16.29 10.60 7.04
CA GLU A 152 -14.90 10.84 7.47
C GLU A 152 -14.53 10.20 8.79
N ALA A 153 -15.42 10.23 9.79
CA ALA A 153 -15.20 9.58 11.08
C ALA A 153 -14.88 8.08 10.94
N TYR A 154 -15.61 7.36 10.08
CA TYR A 154 -15.39 5.94 9.82
C TYR A 154 -14.18 5.65 8.93
N ARG A 155 -13.60 6.66 8.28
CA ARG A 155 -12.34 6.58 7.52
C ARG A 155 -11.13 6.95 8.37
N SER A 156 -11.33 7.44 9.59
CA SER A 156 -10.25 7.86 10.49
C SER A 156 -9.36 6.69 10.90
N LEU A 157 -8.08 7.00 11.13
CA LEU A 157 -7.11 6.05 11.67
C LEU A 157 -7.57 5.49 13.02
N ASP A 158 -8.17 6.33 13.87
CA ASP A 158 -8.67 5.93 15.19
C ASP A 158 -9.70 4.80 15.12
N VAL A 159 -10.69 4.91 14.21
CA VAL A 159 -11.70 3.85 14.02
C VAL A 159 -11.08 2.56 13.48
N MET A 160 -10.00 2.67 12.70
CA MET A 160 -9.26 1.52 12.18
C MET A 160 -8.28 0.93 13.21
N GLY A 161 -8.14 1.56 14.37
CA GLY A 161 -7.23 1.17 15.43
C GLY A 161 -5.78 1.48 15.11
N LEU A 162 -5.54 2.55 14.37
CA LEU A 162 -4.23 2.98 13.91
C LEU A 162 -3.91 4.35 14.50
N GLN A 163 -2.63 4.60 14.72
CA GLN A 163 -2.12 5.90 15.10
C GLN A 163 -0.96 6.28 14.18
N ARG A 164 -1.02 7.48 13.61
CA ARG A 164 0.12 8.10 12.94
C ARG A 164 1.13 8.56 13.99
N VAL A 165 2.40 8.22 13.77
CA VAL A 165 3.53 8.65 14.61
C VAL A 165 4.59 9.31 13.74
N GLY A 166 5.37 10.23 14.31
CA GLY A 166 6.37 10.98 13.56
C GLY A 166 5.79 11.91 12.49
N SER A 167 6.69 12.48 11.66
CA SER A 167 6.33 13.40 10.57
C SER A 167 7.49 13.55 9.57
N GLY A 168 7.20 13.90 8.32
CA GLY A 168 8.24 14.03 7.28
C GLY A 168 9.00 12.71 7.15
N GLY A 169 10.34 12.76 7.18
CA GLY A 169 11.19 11.57 7.06
C GLY A 169 11.00 10.49 8.14
N THR A 170 10.33 10.78 9.26
CA THR A 170 10.07 9.81 10.35
C THR A 170 8.61 9.34 10.42
N LEU A 171 7.77 9.71 9.44
CA LEU A 171 6.34 9.40 9.41
C LEU A 171 6.07 7.90 9.43
N ASP A 172 5.39 7.35 10.43
CA ASP A 172 5.02 5.93 10.49
C ASP A 172 3.58 5.73 11.02
N TYR A 173 3.11 4.50 11.02
CA TYR A 173 1.79 4.09 11.49
C TYR A 173 1.89 2.86 12.39
N VAL A 174 1.26 2.93 13.56
CA VAL A 174 1.25 1.82 14.53
C VAL A 174 -0.18 1.39 14.83
N CYS A 175 -0.36 0.09 15.06
CA CYS A 175 -1.63 -0.45 15.54
C CYS A 175 -1.76 -0.19 17.05
N VAL A 176 -2.85 0.45 17.47
CA VAL A 176 -3.10 0.83 18.87
C VAL A 176 -4.23 0.02 19.52
N ILE A 177 -4.98 -0.77 18.74
CA ILE A 177 -5.97 -1.71 19.29
C ILE A 177 -5.27 -3.05 19.52
N CYS A 178 -4.77 -3.23 20.75
CA CYS A 178 -4.40 -4.53 21.30
C CYS A 178 -5.66 -5.14 21.95
N GLY A 179 -6.36 -6.01 21.21
CA GLY A 179 -7.53 -6.77 21.66
C GLY A 179 -7.41 -8.23 21.27
#